data_AF-A0A507EIQ6-F1
#
_entry.id   AF-A0A507EIQ6-F1
#
_cell.length_a   1.000
_cell.length_b   1.000
_cell.length_c   1.000
_cell.angle_alpha   90.00
_cell.angle_beta   90.00
_cell.angle_gamma   90.00
#
_symmetry.space_group_name_H-M   'P 1'
#
loop_
_entity.id
_entity.type
_entity.pdbx_description
1 polymer ?
#
loop_
_entity_poly.entity_id
_entity_poly.type
_entity_poly.pdbx_seq_one_letter_code
_entity_poly.pdbx_strand_id
1 'polypeptide(L)'
;MSTSIGGLAGSGLLTTLRSVRSSKALTAFSNWHAGAMGHRALGLKMDDLIPEEGPIVGEALRRLPPKEQEERLFRFRRAYALSVSQIELEAKDQMAASEDQPYLRPMIDIVEAEIATKENFDLLDKIPESLKGRNRSS
;
A
#
# COMPACT_ATOMS: atom_id res chain seq x y z
N MET A 1 41.83 16.67 12.22
CA MET A 1 42.47 15.57 11.49
C MET A 1 41.62 14.32 11.68
N SER A 2 41.37 13.63 10.56
CA SER A 2 40.63 12.37 10.34
C SER A 2 40.37 11.45 11.53
N THR A 3 39.11 10.97 11.64
CA THR A 3 38.84 9.53 11.83
C THR A 3 37.50 9.11 11.19
N SER A 4 37.58 8.10 10.32
CA SER A 4 36.55 7.11 9.91
C SER A 4 35.37 7.62 9.07
N ILE A 5 35.31 7.48 7.74
CA ILE A 5 35.34 6.28 6.87
C ILE A 5 34.26 5.25 7.26
N GLY A 6 33.04 5.47 6.76
CA GLY A 6 31.96 4.49 6.76
C GLY A 6 30.64 5.09 6.25
N GLY A 7 30.28 4.83 4.97
CA GLY A 7 28.88 5.00 4.50
C GLY A 7 28.63 5.69 3.14
N LEU A 8 29.65 6.06 2.37
CA LEU A 8 29.49 6.88 1.15
C LEU A 8 28.89 6.14 -0.08
N ALA A 9 28.81 4.81 -0.08
CA ALA A 9 28.33 4.07 -1.26
C ALA A 9 26.80 3.83 -1.30
N GLY A 10 26.13 3.77 -0.13
CA GLY A 10 24.69 3.46 -0.05
C GLY A 10 23.78 4.66 -0.24
N SER A 11 24.19 5.84 0.24
CA SER A 11 23.38 7.06 0.15
C SER A 11 23.23 7.56 -1.29
N GLY A 12 24.28 7.47 -2.10
CA GLY A 12 24.25 7.86 -3.52
C GLY A 12 23.21 7.06 -4.32
N LEU A 13 23.23 5.73 -4.22
CA LEU A 13 22.27 4.86 -4.91
C LEU A 13 20.82 5.08 -4.43
N LEU A 14 20.61 5.28 -3.13
CA LEU A 14 19.27 5.53 -2.61
C LEU A 14 18.72 6.89 -3.08
N THR A 15 19.57 7.91 -3.19
CA THR A 15 19.15 9.23 -3.70
C THR A 15 18.84 9.20 -5.20
N THR A 16 19.59 8.45 -6.00
CA THR A 16 19.30 8.29 -7.44
C THR A 16 18.02 7.48 -7.66
N LEU A 17 17.81 6.38 -6.92
CA LEU A 17 16.57 5.61 -6.97
C LEU A 17 15.35 6.43 -6.54
N ARG A 18 15.49 7.26 -5.49
CA ARG A 18 14.42 8.16 -5.06
C ARG A 18 14.11 9.21 -6.14
N SER A 19 15.13 9.80 -6.75
CA SER A 19 14.99 10.77 -7.85
C SER A 19 14.26 10.15 -9.05
N VAL A 20 14.62 8.92 -9.44
CA VAL A 20 13.95 8.18 -10.52
C VAL A 20 12.49 7.87 -10.16
N ARG A 21 12.21 7.43 -8.93
CA ARG A 21 10.84 7.18 -8.45
C ARG A 21 9.97 8.43 -8.50
N SER A 22 10.52 9.60 -8.18
CA SER A 22 9.80 10.88 -8.23
C SER A 22 9.83 11.58 -9.59
N SER A 23 10.27 10.89 -10.65
CA SER A 23 10.39 11.51 -11.97
C SER A 23 9.01 11.81 -12.56
N LYS A 24 8.83 13.03 -13.10
CA LYS A 24 7.56 13.48 -13.70
C LYS A 24 7.10 12.58 -14.85
N ALA A 25 8.05 12.05 -15.63
CA ALA A 25 7.76 11.13 -16.72
C ALA A 25 7.14 9.82 -16.23
N LEU A 26 7.68 9.25 -15.14
CA LEU A 26 7.14 8.03 -14.54
C LEU A 26 5.75 8.28 -13.93
N THR A 27 5.54 9.43 -13.29
CA THR A 27 4.22 9.82 -12.77
C THR A 27 3.19 9.99 -13.89
N ALA A 28 3.55 10.65 -15.00
CA ALA A 28 2.66 10.81 -16.14
C ALA A 28 2.29 9.46 -16.78
N PHE A 29 3.27 8.57 -16.94
CA PHE A 29 3.05 7.21 -17.42
C PHE A 29 2.15 6.41 -16.48
N SER A 30 2.40 6.47 -15.17
CA SER A 30 1.57 5.81 -14.16
C SER A 30 0.13 6.30 -14.19
N ASN A 31 -0.09 7.62 -14.33
CA ASN A 31 -1.43 8.19 -14.42
C ASN A 31 -2.17 7.77 -15.70
N TRP A 32 -1.47 7.75 -16.84
CA TRP A 32 -2.03 7.24 -18.10
C TRP A 32 -2.41 5.76 -17.97
N HIS A 33 -1.50 4.94 -17.43
CA HIS A 33 -1.73 3.51 -17.21
C HIS A 33 -2.94 3.27 -16.30
N ALA A 34 -3.02 3.99 -15.16
CA ALA A 34 -4.16 3.89 -14.25
C ALA A 34 -5.49 4.31 -14.92
N GLY A 35 -5.48 5.31 -15.80
CA GLY A 35 -6.66 5.68 -16.59
C GLY A 35 -7.07 4.60 -17.60
N ALA A 36 -6.10 3.89 -18.18
CA ALA A 36 -6.34 2.87 -19.20
C ALA A 36 -6.84 1.51 -18.64
N MET A 37 -6.67 1.24 -17.34
CA MET A 37 -7.11 -0.02 -16.72
C MET A 37 -8.65 -0.20 -16.65
N GLY A 38 -9.43 0.87 -16.83
CA GLY A 38 -10.89 0.82 -16.88
C GLY A 38 -11.61 0.63 -15.53
N HIS A 39 -10.89 0.44 -14.42
CA HIS A 39 -11.50 0.27 -13.09
C HIS A 39 -12.35 1.48 -12.67
N ARG A 40 -11.92 2.68 -13.07
CA ARG A 40 -12.66 3.93 -12.81
C ARG A 40 -14.01 4.00 -13.55
N ALA A 41 -14.11 3.38 -14.73
CA ALA A 41 -15.35 3.30 -15.50
C ALA A 41 -16.42 2.42 -14.81
N LEU A 42 -15.98 1.47 -13.98
CA LEU A 42 -16.85 0.65 -13.10
C LEU A 42 -17.09 1.31 -11.73
N GLY A 43 -16.44 2.46 -11.47
CA GLY A 43 -16.52 3.17 -10.21
C GLY A 43 -15.78 2.46 -9.06
N LEU A 44 -14.75 1.67 -9.37
CA LEU A 44 -13.83 1.04 -8.42
C LEU A 44 -12.63 1.96 -8.15
N LYS A 45 -11.99 1.78 -6.99
CA LYS A 45 -10.67 2.34 -6.68
C LYS A 45 -9.57 1.33 -7.02
N MET A 46 -8.33 1.78 -7.20
CA MET A 46 -7.19 0.91 -7.51
C MET A 46 -6.99 -0.18 -6.45
N ASP A 47 -7.14 0.18 -5.17
CA ASP A 47 -7.00 -0.75 -4.04
C ASP A 47 -8.08 -1.85 -4.02
N ASP A 48 -9.23 -1.65 -4.69
CA ASP A 48 -10.28 -2.68 -4.79
C ASP A 48 -9.85 -3.85 -5.70
N LEU A 49 -8.82 -3.67 -6.52
CA LEU A 49 -8.27 -4.70 -7.43
C LEU A 49 -7.26 -5.63 -6.75
N ILE A 50 -6.89 -5.34 -5.50
CA ILE A 50 -5.94 -6.16 -4.75
C ILE A 50 -6.64 -7.49 -4.36
N PRO A 51 -6.05 -8.65 -4.66
CA PRO A 51 -6.64 -9.96 -4.33
C PRO A 51 -6.76 -10.13 -2.82
N GLU A 52 -7.97 -10.47 -2.36
CA GLU A 52 -8.32 -10.53 -0.93
C GLU A 52 -8.09 -11.89 -0.28
N GLU A 53 -7.75 -12.91 -1.07
CA GLU A 53 -7.52 -14.29 -0.62
C GLU A 53 -6.23 -14.44 0.22
N GLY A 54 -5.32 -13.46 0.14
CA GLY A 54 -4.07 -13.46 0.88
C GLY A 54 -4.28 -13.21 2.39
N PRO A 55 -3.55 -13.90 3.29
CA PRO A 55 -3.72 -13.73 4.73
C PRO A 55 -3.40 -12.30 5.21
N ILE A 56 -2.45 -11.62 4.54
CA ILE A 56 -2.07 -10.23 4.83
C ILE A 56 -3.23 -9.28 4.51
N VAL A 57 -3.85 -9.45 3.34
CA VAL A 57 -4.95 -8.58 2.88
C VAL A 57 -6.21 -8.85 3.69
N GLY A 58 -6.50 -10.10 4.04
CA GLY A 58 -7.59 -10.46 4.94
C GLY A 58 -7.48 -9.79 6.31
N GLU A 59 -6.30 -9.80 6.93
CA GLU A 59 -6.06 -9.06 8.19
C GLU A 59 -6.15 -7.54 8.00
N ALA A 60 -5.64 -7.00 6.90
CA ALA A 60 -5.75 -5.57 6.60
C ALA A 60 -7.22 -5.13 6.46
N LEU A 61 -8.06 -5.91 5.76
CA LEU A 61 -9.49 -5.67 5.62
C LEU A 61 -10.23 -5.74 6.95
N ARG A 62 -9.88 -6.71 7.82
CA ARG A 62 -10.48 -6.86 9.15
C ARG A 62 -10.23 -5.64 10.04
N ARG A 63 -9.07 -4.98 9.89
CA ARG A 63 -8.66 -3.80 10.67
C ARG A 63 -9.21 -2.48 10.13
N LEU A 64 -9.73 -2.48 8.90
CA LEU A 64 -10.21 -1.28 8.23
C LEU A 64 -11.41 -0.66 8.99
N PRO A 65 -11.58 0.67 9.03
CA PRO A 65 -12.76 1.28 9.64
C PRO A 65 -14.07 0.76 9.02
N PRO A 66 -15.14 0.54 9.82
CA PRO A 66 -16.41 0.01 9.30
C PRO A 66 -16.99 0.79 8.12
N LYS A 67 -16.87 2.12 8.16
CA LYS A 67 -17.33 3.01 7.08
C LYS A 67 -16.66 2.69 5.74
N GLU A 68 -15.34 2.50 5.72
CA GLU A 68 -14.60 2.22 4.49
C GLU A 68 -14.89 0.80 3.97
N GLN A 69 -15.15 -0.15 4.87
CA GLN A 69 -15.60 -1.49 4.49
C GLN A 69 -16.95 -1.46 3.78
N GLU A 70 -17.91 -0.68 4.30
CA GLU A 70 -19.23 -0.51 3.68
C GLU A 70 -19.14 0.20 2.32
N GLU A 71 -18.32 1.25 2.21
CA GLU A 71 -18.06 1.94 0.95
C GLU A 71 -17.42 1.02 -0.09
N ARG A 72 -16.46 0.17 0.31
CA ARG A 72 -15.85 -0.86 -0.54
C ARG A 72 -16.91 -1.86 -1.03
N LEU A 73 -17.75 -2.36 -0.13
CA LEU A 73 -18.81 -3.31 -0.47
C LEU A 73 -19.83 -2.71 -1.44
N PHE A 74 -20.19 -1.43 -1.26
CA PHE A 74 -21.05 -0.71 -2.19
C PHE A 74 -20.44 -0.64 -3.59
N ARG A 75 -19.15 -0.27 -3.69
CA ARG A 75 -18.44 -0.22 -4.99
C ARG A 75 -18.43 -1.57 -5.68
N PHE A 76 -18.18 -2.67 -4.96
CA PHE A 76 -18.22 -4.00 -5.56
C PHE A 76 -19.60 -4.44 -6.01
N ARG A 77 -20.64 -4.23 -5.20
CA ARG A 77 -22.02 -4.55 -5.60
C ARG A 77 -22.40 -3.82 -6.88
N ARG A 78 -22.02 -2.54 -6.99
CA ARG A 78 -22.22 -1.73 -8.19
C ARG A 78 -21.41 -2.28 -9.38
N ALA A 79 -20.11 -2.50 -9.21
CA ALA A 79 -19.25 -3.02 -10.26
C ALA A 79 -19.70 -4.40 -10.77
N TYR A 80 -20.18 -5.26 -9.87
CA TYR A 80 -20.74 -6.56 -10.24
C TYR A 80 -22.00 -6.40 -11.10
N ALA A 81 -22.94 -5.53 -10.71
CA ALA A 81 -24.15 -5.27 -11.48
C ALA A 81 -23.86 -4.70 -12.88
N LEU A 82 -22.88 -3.80 -12.98
CA LEU A 82 -22.38 -3.24 -14.24
C LEU A 82 -21.72 -4.32 -15.11
N SER A 83 -20.89 -5.16 -14.49
CA SER A 83 -20.20 -6.26 -15.17
C SER A 83 -21.20 -7.27 -15.74
N VAL A 84 -22.22 -7.67 -14.98
CA VAL A 84 -23.28 -8.57 -15.49
C VAL A 84 -24.01 -7.93 -16.68
N SER A 85 -24.24 -6.63 -16.63
CA SER A 85 -24.95 -5.89 -17.70
C SER A 85 -24.06 -5.52 -18.88
N GLN A 86 -22.72 -5.67 -18.76
CA GLN A 86 -21.72 -5.21 -19.72
C GLN A 86 -21.89 -3.71 -20.07
N ILE A 87 -22.23 -2.90 -19.07
CA ILE A 87 -22.45 -1.45 -19.19
C ILE A 87 -21.45 -0.74 -18.28
N GLU A 88 -20.91 0.38 -18.76
CA GLU A 88 -20.06 1.29 -17.97
C GLU A 88 -20.87 2.41 -17.34
N LEU A 89 -20.32 3.00 -16.27
CA LEU A 89 -20.93 4.14 -15.62
C LEU A 89 -20.82 5.39 -16.50
N GLU A 90 -21.83 6.25 -16.46
CA GLU A 90 -21.77 7.55 -17.14
C GLU A 90 -20.56 8.36 -16.67
N ALA A 91 -19.94 9.13 -17.56
CA ALA A 91 -18.69 9.86 -17.28
C ALA A 91 -18.73 10.75 -16.03
N LYS A 92 -19.92 11.22 -15.62
CA LYS A 92 -20.12 12.04 -14.40
C LYS A 92 -20.00 11.24 -13.10
N ASP A 93 -20.31 9.95 -13.13
CA ASP A 93 -20.37 9.07 -11.97
C ASP A 93 -19.12 8.18 -11.86
N GLN A 94 -18.28 8.19 -12.90
CA GLN A 94 -16.99 7.50 -12.91
C GLN A 94 -16.06 8.05 -11.82
N MET A 95 -15.20 7.18 -11.29
CA MET A 95 -14.27 7.55 -10.24
C MET A 95 -13.28 8.61 -10.74
N ALA A 96 -13.27 9.78 -10.10
CA ALA A 96 -12.32 10.84 -10.43
C ALA A 96 -10.89 10.43 -10.00
N ALA A 97 -9.89 10.86 -10.75
CA ALA A 97 -8.48 10.57 -10.42
C ALA A 97 -8.07 11.13 -9.04
N SER A 98 -8.72 12.18 -8.55
CA SER A 98 -8.50 12.74 -7.21
C SER A 98 -9.06 11.87 -6.09
N GLU A 99 -10.13 11.12 -6.36
CA GLU A 99 -10.83 10.28 -5.38
C GLU A 99 -10.24 8.86 -5.28
N ASP A 100 -9.50 8.44 -6.30
CA ASP A 100 -8.74 7.19 -6.39
C ASP A 100 -7.49 7.23 -5.49
N GLN A 101 -7.72 7.41 -4.19
CA GLN A 101 -6.71 7.41 -3.13
C GLN A 101 -6.59 6.01 -2.50
N PRO A 102 -5.36 5.59 -2.17
CA PRO A 102 -5.13 4.32 -1.50
C PRO A 102 -5.68 4.37 -0.06
N TYR A 103 -6.52 3.40 0.29
CA TYR A 103 -7.15 3.28 1.61
C TYR A 103 -6.77 1.94 2.28
N LEU A 104 -6.53 0.89 1.49
CA LEU A 104 -6.16 -0.43 1.95
C LEU A 104 -4.64 -0.61 2.00
N ARG A 105 -3.90 -0.02 1.05
CA ARG A 105 -2.44 -0.13 0.98
C ARG A 105 -1.74 0.27 2.30
N PRO A 106 -2.12 1.37 3.00
CA PRO A 106 -1.50 1.71 4.28
C PRO A 106 -1.71 0.64 5.36
N MET A 107 -2.86 -0.05 5.35
CA MET A 107 -3.15 -1.13 6.30
C MET A 107 -2.35 -2.39 5.97
N ILE A 108 -2.18 -2.70 4.68
CA ILE A 108 -1.32 -3.80 4.23
C ILE A 108 0.12 -3.56 4.68
N ASP A 109 0.66 -2.36 4.46
CA ASP A 109 2.04 -2.03 4.82
C ASP A 109 2.28 -2.18 6.35
N ILE A 110 1.28 -1.86 7.19
CA ILE A 110 1.35 -2.09 8.65
C ILE A 110 1.40 -3.59 8.97
N VAL A 111 0.53 -4.39 8.36
CA VAL A 111 0.50 -5.85 8.61
C VAL A 111 1.79 -6.51 8.12
N GLU A 112 2.30 -6.14 6.95
CA GLU A 112 3.60 -6.59 6.44
C GLU A 112 4.74 -6.24 7.39
N ALA A 113 4.76 -5.02 7.93
CA ALA A 113 5.77 -4.59 8.91
C ALA A 113 5.68 -5.34 10.23
N GLU A 114 4.48 -5.66 10.72
CA GLU A 114 4.28 -6.48 11.92
C GLU A 114 4.79 -7.91 11.72
N ILE A 115 4.48 -8.53 10.58
CA ILE A 115 4.95 -9.88 10.23
C ILE A 115 6.48 -9.89 10.14
N ALA A 116 7.07 -8.94 9.41
CA ALA A 116 8.51 -8.83 9.31
C ALA A 116 9.17 -8.60 10.67
N THR A 117 8.55 -7.80 11.55
CA THR A 117 9.07 -7.58 12.92
C THR A 117 9.00 -8.86 13.74
N LYS A 118 7.91 -9.62 13.64
CA LYS A 118 7.75 -10.92 14.31
C LYS A 118 8.79 -11.93 13.83
N GLU A 119 8.95 -12.08 12.51
CA GLU A 119 9.95 -12.99 11.93
C GLU A 119 11.37 -12.61 12.34
N ASN A 120 11.70 -11.31 12.29
CA ASN A 120 12.99 -10.82 12.75
C ASN A 120 13.23 -11.11 14.23
N PHE A 121 12.19 -11.05 15.07
CA PHE A 121 12.26 -11.37 16.50
C PHE A 121 12.49 -12.88 16.73
N ASP A 122 11.77 -13.73 15.99
CA ASP A 122 11.87 -15.19 16.09
C ASP A 122 13.25 -15.69 15.63
N LEU A 123 13.91 -14.97 14.71
CA LEU A 123 15.27 -15.25 14.25
C LEU A 123 16.38 -14.74 15.18
N LEU A 124 16.07 -14.06 16.28
CA LEU A 124 17.08 -13.53 17.20
C LEU A 124 17.73 -14.65 18.02
N ASP A 125 19.02 -14.90 17.79
CA ASP A 125 19.84 -15.76 18.67
C ASP A 125 20.11 -15.08 20.04
N LYS A 126 20.24 -13.75 20.05
CA LYS A 126 20.47 -12.95 21.26
C LYS A 126 19.67 -11.66 21.20
N ILE A 127 19.13 -11.26 22.36
CA ILE A 127 18.43 -9.98 22.50
C ILE A 127 19.44 -8.85 22.23
N PRO A 128 19.19 -7.95 21.25
CA PRO A 128 20.07 -6.82 20.98
C PRO A 128 20.15 -5.88 22.20
N GLU A 129 21.31 -5.29 22.45
CA GLU A 129 21.55 -4.41 23.61
C GLU A 129 20.53 -3.26 23.72
N SER A 130 20.02 -2.75 22.59
CA SER A 130 18.99 -1.71 22.53
C SER A 130 17.65 -2.10 23.18
N LEU A 131 17.37 -3.39 23.32
CA LEU A 131 16.15 -3.91 23.96
C LEU A 131 16.37 -4.31 25.43
N LYS A 132 17.62 -4.43 25.90
CA LYS A 132 17.96 -4.84 27.27
C LYS A 132 17.68 -3.76 28.34
N GLY A 133 17.29 -2.55 27.95
CA GLY A 133 17.18 -1.39 28.83
C GLY A 133 15.82 -1.15 29.51
N ARG A 134 14.76 -1.91 29.22
CA ARG A 134 13.39 -1.53 29.65
C ARG A 134 12.80 -2.34 30.81
N ASN A 135 13.28 -3.54 31.08
CA ASN A 135 12.82 -4.37 32.21
C ASN A 135 14.00 -4.73 33.12
N ARG A 136 14.60 -3.73 33.77
CA ARG A 136 15.35 -3.96 35.01
C ARG A 136 14.40 -3.64 36.15
N SER A 137 13.53 -4.58 36.50
CA SER A 137 12.96 -4.57 37.85
C SER A 137 14.15 -4.57 38.80
N SER A 138 14.21 -3.53 39.65
CA SER A 138 15.18 -3.43 40.74
C SER A 138 15.09 -4.62 41.69
#